data_AF-A0A8D9HQM1-F1
#
_entry.id   AF-A0A8D9HQM1-F1
#
_cell.length_a   1.000
_cell.length_b   1.000
_cell.length_c   1.000
_cell.angle_alpha   90.00
_cell.angle_beta   90.00
_cell.angle_gamma   90.00
#
_symmetry.space_group_name_H-M   'P 1'
#
loop_
_entity.id
_entity.type
_entity.pdbx_description
1 polymer ?
#
loop_
_entity_poly.entity_id
_entity_poly.type
_entity_poly.pdbx_seq_one_letter_code
_entity_poly.pdbx_strand_id
1 'polypeptide(L)'
;MARGKIQLKRIENPVHRQVTFCKRRTGLLKKAKELSVLCDAEVGVMIFSPQGKLFELATKGTMEGMIDKYMKCTGGGGRGSSSATFTAQEQLQPPTLDPKDQVNELKQEIDMLQKGIRYMFGGGDGTMNLQELLLLEKHLEYWISHIRSAKMDIMLQEIQSLRNTEGVLKNANKYLLEKIEENNNSVLDANFATVETNYSYPLTMPNNGNNNNIPSFAKANYFPYGIDFNGGPTGRFCNGLTMVDGIAQLLGLPLIPAYSEATGDQVLRGVNYASAAAGILPDTGGNFVGRIPFDQQIHNFETTLNQVASKSGGAVTIADSVARSLFFIGMGSNDYLNNYLMPNFPTRNQYNAQQFGDLLVQQYTNQLTRLYNLGGRKFIVSGLGRMGCIPSILAQGTDGKCSEEVNQLVLPFNTNVKTMITNLNQNLPDAKFIYLDTANMVKDITTNPAVYGFTTLDKGCCGIGRNRGQITCLPFETPCPNREQYLFWDAFHPTEKVNLIMAKKAFAGDRTVAFPINIQELASLN
;
A
#
# COMPACT_ATOMS: atom_id res chain seq x y z
N MET A 1 -19.69 23.99 -55.41
CA MET A 1 -18.39 23.46 -54.96
C MET A 1 -18.16 22.09 -55.61
N ALA A 2 -17.18 21.97 -56.51
CA ALA A 2 -16.89 20.73 -57.20
C ALA A 2 -16.43 19.63 -56.23
N ARG A 3 -17.09 18.48 -56.22
CA ARG A 3 -16.64 17.29 -55.49
C ARG A 3 -15.43 16.69 -56.22
N GLY A 4 -14.22 17.06 -55.80
CA GLY A 4 -13.00 16.38 -56.24
C GLY A 4 -12.93 14.94 -55.70
N LYS A 5 -12.52 13.98 -56.53
CA LYS A 5 -12.22 12.61 -56.08
C LYS A 5 -11.03 12.65 -55.13
N ILE A 6 -11.26 12.27 -53.87
CA ILE A 6 -10.21 12.17 -52.86
C ILE A 6 -9.50 10.82 -53.04
N GLN A 7 -8.18 10.83 -53.21
CA GLN A 7 -7.38 9.61 -53.23
C GLN A 7 -7.44 8.91 -51.86
N LEU A 8 -7.77 7.61 -51.84
CA LEU A 8 -7.76 6.76 -50.65
C LEU A 8 -6.31 6.40 -50.29
N LYS A 9 -5.62 7.32 -49.63
CA LYS A 9 -4.30 7.11 -49.03
C LYS A 9 -4.25 7.71 -47.64
N ARG A 10 -3.30 7.24 -46.82
CA ARG A 10 -3.08 7.79 -45.48
C ARG A 10 -2.73 9.27 -45.58
N ILE A 11 -3.32 10.09 -44.71
CA ILE A 11 -2.98 11.51 -44.60
C ILE A 11 -1.73 11.60 -43.73
N GLU A 12 -0.59 11.96 -44.31
CA GLU A 12 0.69 11.98 -43.60
C GLU A 12 0.76 13.13 -42.58
N ASN A 13 0.25 14.31 -42.92
CA ASN A 13 0.23 15.45 -42.01
C ASN A 13 -0.68 15.14 -40.79
N PRO A 14 -0.14 15.17 -39.55
CA PRO A 14 -0.86 14.74 -38.36
C PRO A 14 -2.03 15.65 -37.99
N VAL A 15 -1.91 16.96 -38.23
CA VAL A 15 -2.98 17.94 -37.95
C VAL A 15 -4.15 17.74 -38.93
N HIS A 16 -3.86 17.62 -40.23
CA HIS A 16 -4.88 17.37 -41.24
C HIS A 16 -5.55 16.01 -41.07
N ARG A 17 -4.77 15.00 -40.64
CA ARG A 17 -5.28 13.67 -40.31
C ARG A 17 -6.25 13.73 -39.13
N GLN A 18 -5.91 14.47 -38.07
CA GLN A 18 -6.78 14.62 -36.90
C GLN A 18 -8.08 15.37 -37.24
N VAL A 19 -8.00 16.48 -37.97
CA VAL A 19 -9.18 17.24 -38.40
C VAL A 19 -10.08 16.39 -39.31
N THR A 20 -9.48 15.64 -40.24
CA THR A 20 -10.23 14.74 -41.13
C THR A 20 -10.86 13.58 -40.38
N PHE A 21 -10.16 12.98 -39.41
CA PHE A 21 -10.70 11.95 -38.53
C PHE A 21 -11.92 12.47 -37.76
N CYS A 22 -11.82 13.63 -37.11
CA CYS A 22 -12.95 14.22 -36.38
C CYS A 22 -14.17 14.45 -37.28
N LYS A 23 -13.97 14.98 -38.49
CA LYS A 23 -15.05 15.23 -39.46
C LYS A 23 -15.66 13.92 -39.99
N ARG A 24 -14.84 12.97 -40.45
CA ARG A 24 -15.31 11.70 -41.03
C ARG A 24 -15.93 10.77 -39.99
N ARG A 25 -15.38 10.70 -38.77
CA ARG A 25 -15.97 9.96 -37.65
C ARG A 25 -17.38 10.45 -37.38
N THR A 26 -17.55 11.77 -37.22
CA THR A 26 -18.87 12.37 -36.97
C THR A 26 -19.84 12.10 -38.13
N GLY A 27 -19.37 12.20 -39.39
CA GLY A 27 -20.17 11.84 -40.56
C GLY A 27 -20.57 10.36 -40.62
N LEU A 28 -19.68 9.45 -40.22
CA LEU A 28 -19.94 8.01 -40.18
C LEU A 28 -21.00 7.67 -39.12
N LEU A 29 -20.86 8.21 -37.91
CA LEU A 29 -21.83 8.02 -36.84
C LEU A 29 -23.21 8.58 -37.22
N LYS A 30 -23.24 9.74 -37.90
CA LYS A 30 -24.50 10.31 -38.40
C LYS A 30 -25.17 9.38 -39.41
N LYS A 31 -24.43 8.88 -40.40
CA LYS A 31 -24.97 7.93 -41.40
C LYS A 31 -25.45 6.61 -40.77
N ALA A 32 -24.72 6.10 -39.78
CA ALA A 32 -25.14 4.91 -39.03
C ALA A 32 -26.47 5.12 -38.31
N LYS A 33 -26.66 6.31 -37.70
CA LYS A 33 -27.92 6.69 -37.06
C LYS A 33 -29.05 6.88 -38.09
N GLU A 34 -28.78 7.54 -39.21
CA GLU A 34 -29.75 7.71 -40.31
C GLU A 34 -30.22 6.35 -40.84
N LEU A 35 -29.30 5.41 -41.09
CA LEU A 35 -29.64 4.05 -41.52
C LEU A 35 -30.49 3.31 -40.49
N SER A 36 -30.15 3.44 -39.20
CA SER A 36 -30.90 2.81 -38.12
C SER A 36 -32.34 3.35 -38.03
N VAL A 37 -32.54 4.66 -38.20
CA VAL A 37 -33.88 5.26 -38.15
C VAL A 37 -34.69 4.96 -39.41
N LEU A 38 -34.08 5.10 -40.60
CA LEU A 38 -34.80 4.96 -41.87
C LEU A 38 -35.18 3.52 -42.20
N CYS A 39 -34.39 2.55 -41.75
CA CYS A 39 -34.58 1.14 -42.07
C CYS A 39 -34.88 0.27 -40.84
N ASP A 40 -35.12 0.89 -39.69
CA ASP A 40 -35.29 0.26 -38.38
C ASP A 40 -34.13 -0.71 -37.98
N ALA A 41 -32.97 -0.54 -38.61
CA ALA A 41 -31.82 -1.42 -38.45
C ALA A 41 -31.13 -1.19 -37.09
N GLU A 42 -30.64 -2.25 -36.46
CA GLU A 42 -29.71 -2.16 -35.34
C GLU A 42 -28.29 -1.95 -35.87
N VAL A 43 -27.64 -0.85 -35.48
CA VAL A 43 -26.32 -0.48 -36.00
C VAL A 43 -25.38 -0.17 -34.84
N GLY A 44 -24.23 -0.85 -34.85
CA GLY A 44 -23.12 -0.65 -33.91
C GLY A 44 -21.88 -0.18 -34.63
N VAL A 45 -21.22 0.85 -34.11
CA VAL A 45 -19.96 1.36 -34.66
C VAL A 45 -18.95 1.52 -33.53
N MET A 46 -17.79 0.88 -33.64
CA MET A 46 -16.65 1.03 -32.73
C MET A 46 -15.45 1.60 -33.49
N ILE A 47 -14.82 2.63 -32.93
CA ILE A 47 -13.68 3.32 -33.56
C ILE A 47 -12.62 3.61 -32.50
N PHE A 48 -11.44 3.03 -32.66
CA PHE A 48 -10.27 3.37 -31.85
C PHE A 48 -9.43 4.43 -32.56
N SER A 49 -9.13 5.53 -31.88
CA SER A 49 -8.18 6.50 -32.41
C SER A 49 -6.75 5.94 -32.35
N PRO A 50 -5.79 6.52 -33.10
CA PRO A 50 -4.38 6.13 -33.02
C PRO A 50 -3.76 6.28 -31.62
N GLN A 51 -4.39 7.04 -30.72
CA GLN A 51 -3.98 7.22 -29.31
C GLN A 51 -4.72 6.28 -28.36
N GLY A 52 -5.43 5.27 -28.87
CA GLY A 52 -6.13 4.27 -28.07
C GLY A 52 -7.47 4.73 -27.47
N LYS A 53 -7.95 5.94 -27.80
CA LYS A 53 -9.24 6.43 -27.31
C LYS A 53 -10.39 5.77 -28.08
N LEU A 54 -11.31 5.14 -27.36
CA LEU A 54 -12.52 4.53 -27.90
C LEU A 54 -13.60 5.59 -28.18
N PHE A 55 -14.24 5.47 -29.34
CA PHE A 55 -15.47 6.16 -29.71
C PHE A 55 -16.46 5.13 -30.23
N GLU A 56 -17.65 5.11 -29.66
CA GLU A 56 -18.65 4.09 -29.99
C GLU A 56 -20.06 4.67 -30.13
N LEU A 57 -20.91 3.95 -30.86
CA LEU A 57 -22.33 4.23 -31.02
C LEU A 57 -23.09 2.91 -31.18
N ALA A 58 -24.01 2.64 -30.26
CA ALA A 58 -25.07 1.64 -30.44
C ALA A 58 -26.39 2.39 -30.66
N THR A 59 -27.10 2.10 -31.75
CA THR A 59 -28.34 2.83 -32.06
C THR A 59 -29.57 2.31 -31.30
N LYS A 60 -29.53 1.06 -30.82
CA LYS A 60 -30.51 0.45 -29.91
C LYS A 60 -29.77 -0.32 -28.82
N GLY A 61 -30.10 -0.09 -27.55
CA GLY A 61 -29.45 -0.76 -26.40
C GLY A 61 -28.02 -0.30 -26.14
N THR A 62 -27.20 -1.17 -25.54
CA THR A 62 -25.76 -0.92 -25.26
C THR A 62 -24.87 -1.63 -26.28
N MET A 63 -23.59 -1.21 -26.34
CA MET A 63 -22.62 -1.86 -27.21
C MET A 63 -22.35 -3.31 -26.79
N GLU A 64 -22.31 -3.61 -25.47
CA GLU A 64 -22.17 -4.98 -24.99
C GLU A 64 -23.32 -5.87 -25.49
N GLY A 65 -24.57 -5.40 -25.40
CA GLY A 65 -25.72 -6.17 -25.85
C GLY A 65 -25.70 -6.47 -27.35
N MET A 66 -25.17 -5.56 -28.15
CA MET A 66 -25.04 -5.76 -29.60
C MET A 66 -23.89 -6.71 -29.96
N ILE A 67 -22.77 -6.64 -29.23
CA ILE A 67 -21.66 -7.58 -29.37
C ILE A 67 -22.10 -8.99 -28.97
N ASP A 68 -22.83 -9.14 -27.86
CA ASP A 68 -23.38 -10.43 -27.44
C ASP A 68 -24.34 -11.00 -28.49
N LYS A 69 -25.18 -10.14 -29.08
CA LYS A 69 -26.06 -10.52 -30.18
C LYS A 69 -25.27 -10.96 -31.42
N TYR A 70 -24.21 -10.23 -31.78
CA TYR A 70 -23.30 -10.60 -32.87
C TYR A 70 -22.62 -11.95 -32.60
N MET A 71 -22.03 -12.14 -31.41
CA MET A 71 -21.33 -13.36 -31.03
C MET A 71 -22.27 -14.58 -31.05
N LYS A 72 -23.53 -14.41 -30.66
CA LYS A 72 -24.58 -15.43 -30.79
C LYS A 72 -24.96 -15.73 -32.24
N CYS A 73 -24.97 -14.73 -33.12
CA CYS A 73 -25.27 -14.91 -34.55
C CYS A 73 -24.10 -15.48 -35.36
N THR A 74 -22.85 -15.20 -34.98
CA THR A 74 -21.65 -15.72 -35.67
C THR A 74 -21.14 -17.03 -35.10
N GLY A 75 -21.56 -17.41 -33.90
CA GLY A 75 -21.27 -18.69 -33.28
C GLY A 75 -22.23 -19.78 -33.75
N GLY A 76 -22.08 -20.31 -34.97
CA GLY A 76 -22.90 -21.45 -35.41
C GLY A 76 -22.65 -22.05 -36.80
N GLY A 77 -21.49 -22.67 -37.03
CA GLY A 77 -21.27 -23.65 -38.11
C GLY A 77 -19.83 -24.18 -38.14
N GLY A 78 -19.51 -25.43 -37.79
CA GLY A 78 -20.37 -26.54 -37.41
C GLY A 78 -19.60 -27.71 -36.77
N ARG A 79 -20.38 -28.72 -36.34
CA ARG A 79 -20.01 -30.06 -35.83
C ARG A 79 -18.98 -30.12 -34.70
N GLY A 80 -19.49 -30.51 -33.52
CA GLY A 80 -18.73 -31.27 -32.54
C GLY A 80 -18.85 -30.74 -31.12
N SER A 81 -19.91 -31.18 -30.43
CA SER A 81 -20.11 -31.19 -28.98
C SER A 81 -21.08 -30.13 -28.44
N SER A 82 -22.29 -30.63 -28.19
CA SER A 82 -22.98 -30.54 -26.91
C SER A 82 -23.23 -29.15 -26.33
N SER A 83 -24.46 -28.66 -26.50
CA SER A 83 -25.43 -28.75 -25.41
C SER A 83 -26.75 -28.12 -25.82
N ALA A 84 -27.81 -28.83 -25.42
CA ALA A 84 -29.16 -28.39 -25.53
C ALA A 84 -29.38 -27.10 -24.72
N THR A 85 -29.95 -26.13 -25.41
CA THR A 85 -31.02 -25.23 -24.98
C THR A 85 -31.47 -25.36 -23.52
N PHE A 86 -31.21 -24.31 -22.73
CA PHE A 86 -32.22 -23.80 -21.81
C PHE A 86 -32.56 -22.37 -22.22
N THR A 87 -33.80 -22.22 -22.66
CA THR A 87 -34.54 -20.98 -22.84
C THR A 87 -34.64 -20.22 -21.52
N ALA A 88 -34.42 -18.90 -21.55
CA ALA A 88 -34.97 -18.00 -20.56
C ALA A 88 -36.00 -17.11 -21.26
N GLN A 89 -37.27 -17.49 -21.14
CA GLN A 89 -38.39 -16.55 -20.95
C GLN A 89 -39.62 -17.34 -20.53
N GLU A 90 -39.64 -17.71 -19.25
CA GLU A 90 -40.86 -17.68 -18.48
C GLU A 90 -40.60 -16.77 -17.29
N GLN A 91 -41.57 -15.91 -16.99
CA GLN A 91 -41.59 -15.14 -15.75
C GLN A 91 -41.56 -16.13 -14.58
N LEU A 92 -40.47 -16.19 -13.82
CA LEU A 92 -40.54 -16.65 -12.44
C LEU A 92 -39.65 -15.73 -11.60
N GLN A 93 -40.19 -15.32 -10.45
CA GLN A 93 -39.42 -14.97 -9.26
C GLN A 93 -38.20 -15.89 -9.13
N PRO A 94 -37.09 -15.48 -8.47
CA PRO A 94 -36.09 -16.47 -8.10
C PRO A 94 -36.86 -17.63 -7.46
N PRO A 95 -36.68 -18.89 -7.89
CA PRO A 95 -37.20 -19.97 -7.08
C PRO A 95 -36.64 -19.66 -5.71
N THR A 96 -37.51 -19.51 -4.73
CA THR A 96 -37.12 -19.71 -3.35
C THR A 96 -36.65 -21.15 -3.31
N LEU A 97 -35.40 -21.38 -3.77
CA LEU A 97 -34.64 -22.56 -3.43
C LEU A 97 -34.78 -22.62 -1.93
N ASP A 98 -35.25 -23.75 -1.42
CA ASP A 98 -35.22 -24.01 0.00
C ASP A 98 -33.81 -23.59 0.46
N PRO A 99 -33.66 -22.75 1.50
CA PRO A 99 -32.35 -22.38 2.02
C PRO A 99 -31.40 -23.57 2.16
N LYS A 100 -31.92 -24.80 2.32
CA LYS A 100 -31.16 -26.04 2.26
C LYS A 100 -30.48 -26.34 0.92
N ASP A 101 -31.12 -26.07 -0.21
CA ASP A 101 -30.57 -26.36 -1.55
C ASP A 101 -29.49 -25.35 -1.94
N GLN A 102 -29.68 -24.06 -1.63
CA GLN A 102 -28.62 -23.05 -1.77
C GLN A 102 -27.41 -23.36 -0.89
N VAL A 103 -27.67 -23.79 0.35
CA VAL A 103 -26.61 -24.22 1.27
C VAL A 103 -25.90 -25.47 0.73
N ASN A 104 -26.60 -26.38 0.05
CA ASN A 104 -26.00 -27.58 -0.53
C ASN A 104 -25.15 -27.27 -1.76
N GLU A 105 -25.58 -26.36 -2.64
CA GLU A 105 -24.77 -25.89 -3.78
C GLU A 105 -23.51 -25.16 -3.29
N LEU A 106 -23.67 -24.23 -2.34
CA LEU A 106 -22.53 -23.54 -1.73
C LEU A 106 -21.58 -24.50 -1.01
N LYS A 107 -22.10 -25.55 -0.36
CA LYS A 107 -21.26 -26.59 0.25
C LYS A 107 -20.48 -27.37 -0.79
N GLN A 108 -21.07 -27.71 -1.94
CA GLN A 108 -20.38 -28.40 -3.02
C GLN A 108 -19.30 -27.51 -3.64
N GLU A 109 -19.58 -26.21 -3.82
CA GLU A 109 -18.59 -25.25 -4.32
C GLU A 109 -17.44 -25.07 -3.32
N ILE A 110 -17.74 -24.93 -2.02
CA ILE A 110 -16.74 -24.85 -0.96
C ILE A 110 -15.88 -26.12 -0.91
N ASP A 111 -16.47 -27.31 -1.00
CA ASP A 111 -15.71 -28.57 -0.94
C ASP A 111 -14.79 -28.72 -2.17
N MET A 112 -15.26 -28.32 -3.36
CA MET A 112 -14.47 -28.31 -4.58
C MET A 112 -13.30 -27.32 -4.53
N LEU A 113 -13.56 -26.10 -4.02
CA LEU A 113 -12.51 -25.09 -3.83
C LEU A 113 -11.50 -25.51 -2.76
N GLN A 114 -11.96 -26.10 -1.65
CA GLN A 114 -11.09 -26.64 -0.60
C GLN A 114 -10.25 -27.82 -1.10
N LYS A 115 -10.82 -28.69 -1.95
CA LYS A 115 -10.08 -29.75 -2.64
C LYS A 115 -9.02 -29.17 -3.58
N GLY A 116 -9.36 -28.13 -4.35
CA GLY A 116 -8.42 -27.38 -5.19
C GLY A 116 -7.27 -26.74 -4.41
N ILE A 117 -7.55 -26.10 -3.27
CA ILE A 117 -6.53 -25.52 -2.39
C ILE A 117 -5.61 -26.61 -1.83
N ARG A 118 -6.16 -27.75 -1.37
CA ARG A 118 -5.33 -28.88 -0.87
C ARG A 118 -4.42 -29.45 -1.96
N TYR A 119 -4.92 -29.55 -3.20
CA TYR A 119 -4.17 -30.02 -4.36
C TYR A 119 -3.05 -29.05 -4.77
N MET A 120 -3.31 -27.74 -4.83
CA MET A 120 -2.33 -26.73 -5.24
C MET A 120 -1.23 -26.47 -4.19
N PHE A 121 -1.54 -26.63 -2.90
CA PHE A 121 -0.62 -26.31 -1.79
C PHE A 121 -0.04 -27.56 -1.09
N GLY A 122 -0.21 -28.76 -1.65
CA GLY A 122 0.53 -29.97 -1.26
C GLY A 122 0.15 -30.62 0.08
N GLY A 123 -1.10 -30.45 0.54
CA GLY A 123 -1.52 -30.76 1.91
C GLY A 123 -2.30 -32.06 2.16
N GLY A 124 -2.37 -33.01 1.22
CA GLY A 124 -3.04 -34.31 1.46
C GLY A 124 -3.17 -35.21 0.22
N ASP A 125 -3.53 -36.48 0.43
CA ASP A 125 -3.68 -37.59 -0.57
C ASP A 125 -4.85 -37.39 -1.57
N GLY A 126 -5.28 -36.16 -1.79
CA GLY A 126 -6.41 -35.83 -2.66
C GLY A 126 -5.97 -35.68 -4.10
N THR A 127 -6.21 -36.69 -4.93
CA THR A 127 -6.07 -36.56 -6.39
C THR A 127 -7.27 -35.82 -6.99
N MET A 128 -7.02 -34.88 -7.91
CA MET A 128 -8.06 -34.25 -8.74
C MET A 128 -8.00 -34.84 -10.15
N ASN A 129 -9.16 -35.19 -10.69
CA ASN A 129 -9.26 -35.62 -12.10
C ASN A 129 -9.35 -34.40 -13.05
N LEU A 130 -9.18 -34.64 -14.35
CA LEU A 130 -9.17 -33.58 -15.37
C LEU A 130 -10.46 -32.75 -15.40
N GLN A 131 -11.63 -33.36 -15.15
CA GLN A 131 -12.90 -32.64 -15.11
C GLN A 131 -12.99 -31.71 -13.90
N GLU A 132 -12.52 -32.16 -12.74
CA GLU A 132 -12.47 -31.33 -11.53
C GLU A 132 -11.50 -30.15 -11.68
N LEU A 133 -10.38 -30.34 -12.39
CA LEU A 133 -9.44 -29.26 -12.70
C LEU A 133 -10.02 -28.22 -13.65
N LEU A 134 -10.70 -28.64 -14.71
CA LEU A 134 -11.37 -27.74 -15.65
C LEU A 134 -12.50 -26.93 -14.99
N LEU A 135 -13.23 -27.56 -14.06
CA LEU A 135 -14.28 -26.89 -13.32
C LEU A 135 -13.70 -25.88 -12.32
N LEU A 136 -12.60 -26.22 -11.65
CA LEU A 136 -11.86 -25.29 -10.80
C LEU A 136 -11.34 -24.09 -11.58
N GLU A 137 -10.74 -24.31 -12.76
CA GLU A 137 -10.27 -23.25 -13.66
C GLU A 137 -11.40 -22.28 -14.03
N LYS A 138 -12.56 -22.82 -14.46
CA LYS A 138 -13.73 -22.01 -14.82
C LYS A 138 -14.24 -21.16 -13.66
N HIS A 139 -14.30 -21.72 -12.44
CA HIS A 139 -14.67 -20.96 -11.26
C HIS A 139 -13.64 -19.87 -10.96
N LEU A 140 -12.35 -20.17 -11.01
CA LEU A 140 -11.29 -19.18 -10.80
C LEU A 140 -11.37 -18.03 -11.81
N GLU A 141 -11.63 -18.30 -13.09
CA GLU A 141 -11.84 -17.27 -14.10
C GLU A 141 -13.05 -16.37 -13.80
N TYR A 142 -14.16 -16.97 -13.38
CA TYR A 142 -15.37 -16.24 -12.98
C TYR A 142 -15.12 -15.35 -11.76
N TRP A 143 -14.45 -15.87 -10.73
CA TRP A 143 -14.08 -15.12 -9.52
C TRP A 143 -13.06 -14.01 -9.82
N ILE A 144 -12.06 -14.26 -10.67
CA ILE A 144 -11.12 -13.23 -11.13
C ILE A 144 -11.85 -12.10 -11.87
N SER A 145 -12.84 -12.45 -12.71
CA SER A 145 -13.67 -11.47 -13.41
C SER A 145 -14.49 -10.63 -12.43
N HIS A 146 -15.15 -11.26 -11.45
CA HIS A 146 -15.90 -10.56 -10.40
C HIS A 146 -15.01 -9.65 -9.57
N ILE A 147 -13.83 -10.11 -9.15
CA ILE A 147 -12.85 -9.31 -8.40
C ILE A 147 -12.39 -8.10 -9.23
N ARG A 148 -12.13 -8.29 -10.54
CA ARG A 148 -11.76 -7.18 -11.43
C ARG A 148 -12.89 -6.16 -11.57
N SER A 149 -14.13 -6.60 -11.66
CA SER A 149 -15.30 -5.72 -11.72
C SER A 149 -15.48 -4.94 -10.42
N ALA A 150 -15.51 -5.63 -9.28
CA ALA A 150 -15.63 -4.99 -7.96
C ALA A 150 -14.48 -4.00 -7.70
N LYS A 151 -13.26 -4.34 -8.14
CA LYS A 151 -12.10 -3.45 -8.08
C LYS A 151 -12.28 -2.19 -8.94
N MET A 152 -12.86 -2.32 -10.13
CA MET A 152 -13.18 -1.17 -10.98
C MET A 152 -14.23 -0.28 -10.31
N ASP A 153 -15.27 -0.87 -9.72
CA ASP A 153 -16.35 -0.13 -9.06
C ASP A 153 -15.84 0.63 -7.82
N ILE A 154 -15.03 -0.01 -6.98
CA ILE A 154 -14.39 0.64 -5.83
C ILE A 154 -13.47 1.78 -6.30
N MET A 155 -12.69 1.56 -7.37
CA MET A 155 -11.80 2.60 -7.91
C MET A 155 -12.59 3.79 -8.46
N LEU A 156 -13.73 3.56 -9.11
CA LEU A 156 -14.61 4.63 -9.59
C LEU A 156 -15.24 5.40 -8.43
N GLN A 157 -15.67 4.72 -7.37
CA GLN A 157 -16.19 5.37 -6.16
C GLN A 157 -15.11 6.22 -5.46
N GLU A 158 -13.88 5.72 -5.35
CA GLU A 158 -12.74 6.45 -4.78
C GLU A 158 -12.43 7.71 -5.60
N ILE A 159 -12.41 7.60 -6.94
CA ILE A 159 -12.20 8.74 -7.84
C ILE A 159 -13.29 9.80 -7.66
N GLN A 160 -14.55 9.40 -7.49
CA GLN A 160 -15.64 10.32 -7.23
C GLN A 160 -15.51 11.00 -5.86
N SER A 161 -15.16 10.25 -4.82
CA SER A 161 -14.91 10.78 -3.48
C SER A 161 -13.78 11.83 -3.49
N LEU A 162 -12.65 11.52 -4.14
CA LEU A 162 -11.52 12.44 -4.27
C LEU A 162 -11.87 13.70 -5.05
N ARG A 163 -12.66 13.60 -6.12
CA ARG A 163 -13.18 14.78 -6.86
C ARG A 163 -14.08 15.65 -6.01
N ASN A 164 -14.91 15.05 -5.15
CA ASN A 164 -15.76 15.81 -4.23
C ASN A 164 -14.90 16.55 -3.19
N THR A 165 -13.92 15.88 -2.60
CA THR A 165 -12.96 16.48 -1.65
C THR A 165 -12.15 17.61 -2.30
N GLU A 166 -11.68 17.44 -3.55
CA GLU A 166 -11.03 18.50 -4.32
C GLU A 166 -11.94 19.74 -4.47
N GLY A 167 -13.23 19.53 -4.73
CA GLY A 167 -14.23 20.60 -4.79
C GLY A 167 -14.39 21.34 -3.46
N VAL A 168 -14.48 20.62 -2.34
CA VAL A 168 -14.59 21.19 -0.99
C VAL A 168 -13.33 22.02 -0.65
N LEU A 169 -12.15 21.47 -0.92
CA LEU A 169 -10.88 22.16 -0.64
C LEU A 169 -10.69 23.40 -1.49
N LYS A 170 -11.10 23.40 -2.77
CA LYS A 170 -11.08 24.60 -3.62
C LYS A 170 -12.00 25.68 -3.07
N ASN A 171 -13.18 25.32 -2.58
CA ASN A 171 -14.10 26.27 -1.97
C ASN A 171 -13.56 26.82 -0.64
N ALA A 172 -12.97 25.99 0.19
CA ALA A 172 -12.33 26.41 1.44
C ALA A 172 -11.13 27.35 1.19
N ASN A 173 -10.28 27.03 0.21
CA ASN A 173 -9.17 27.91 -0.18
C ASN A 173 -9.67 29.24 -0.71
N LYS A 174 -10.74 29.26 -1.51
CA LYS A 174 -11.35 30.50 -1.98
C LYS A 174 -11.85 31.35 -0.82
N TYR A 175 -12.55 30.75 0.13
CA TYR A 175 -13.03 31.42 1.34
C TYR A 175 -11.89 31.97 2.21
N LEU A 176 -10.79 31.21 2.36
CA LEU A 176 -9.61 31.66 3.11
C LEU A 176 -8.89 32.83 2.42
N LEU A 177 -8.81 32.82 1.09
CA LEU A 177 -8.25 33.93 0.32
C LEU A 177 -9.09 35.21 0.49
N GLU A 178 -10.42 35.09 0.46
CA GLU A 178 -11.34 36.20 0.74
C GLU A 178 -11.16 36.73 2.19
N LYS A 179 -10.97 35.83 3.17
CA LYS A 179 -10.69 36.20 4.58
C LYS A 179 -9.34 36.88 4.78
N ILE A 180 -8.31 36.51 4.01
CA ILE A 180 -6.98 37.13 4.07
C ILE A 180 -7.04 38.55 3.49
N GLU A 181 -7.81 38.77 2.42
CA GLU A 181 -8.06 40.11 1.88
C GLU A 181 -8.84 41.00 2.85
N GLU A 182 -9.78 40.43 3.63
CA GLU A 182 -10.50 41.15 4.69
C GLU A 182 -9.59 41.53 5.89
N ASN A 183 -8.67 40.65 6.30
CA ASN A 183 -7.81 40.88 7.47
C ASN A 183 -6.59 41.77 7.19
N ASN A 184 -6.16 41.95 5.94
CA ASN A 184 -5.07 42.86 5.59
C ASN A 184 -5.40 44.35 5.81
N ASN A 185 -6.65 44.69 6.15
CA ASN A 185 -7.09 46.05 6.48
C ASN A 185 -7.27 46.32 7.99
N SER A 186 -6.90 45.41 8.90
CA SER A 186 -7.02 45.66 10.34
C SER A 186 -5.89 45.06 11.19
N VAL A 187 -4.92 45.92 11.55
CA VAL A 187 -4.24 46.03 12.88
C VAL A 187 -3.49 44.78 13.38
N LEU A 188 -2.15 44.78 13.39
CA LEU A 188 -1.24 45.13 14.52
C LEU A 188 -1.46 44.35 15.84
N ASP A 189 -0.35 43.79 16.33
CA ASP A 189 -0.01 43.32 17.68
C ASP A 189 -0.86 42.24 18.38
N ALA A 190 -0.23 41.07 18.60
CA ALA A 190 -0.33 40.32 19.86
C ALA A 190 0.85 39.32 20.01
N ASN A 191 1.75 39.63 20.95
CA ASN A 191 2.76 38.73 21.47
C ASN A 191 2.13 37.55 22.23
N PHE A 192 2.55 36.32 21.92
CA PHE A 192 2.45 35.17 22.83
C PHE A 192 3.86 34.63 23.08
N ALA A 193 4.32 34.76 24.32
CA ALA A 193 5.57 34.17 24.79
C ALA A 193 5.39 32.64 24.93
N THR A 194 6.21 31.88 24.21
CA THR A 194 6.37 30.44 24.37
C THR A 194 7.54 30.15 25.29
N VAL A 195 7.34 29.29 26.28
CA VAL A 195 8.40 28.70 27.11
C VAL A 195 9.28 27.84 26.19
N GLU A 196 10.53 28.26 25.99
CA GLU A 196 11.55 27.52 25.26
C GLU A 196 12.02 26.30 26.06
N THR A 197 11.71 25.09 25.57
CA THR A 197 12.55 23.92 25.82
C THR A 197 13.48 23.75 24.64
N ASN A 198 14.75 24.12 24.83
CA ASN A 198 15.72 24.42 23.78
C ASN A 198 16.41 23.18 23.16
N TYR A 199 15.64 22.16 22.74
CA TYR A 199 16.17 21.01 21.99
C TYR A 199 15.15 20.53 20.94
N SER A 200 15.19 21.11 19.74
CA SER A 200 14.45 20.60 18.57
C SER A 200 15.34 19.70 17.74
N TYR A 201 15.14 18.38 17.81
CA TYR A 201 15.79 17.40 16.94
C TYR A 201 14.79 16.93 15.87
N PRO A 202 15.00 17.22 14.58
CA PRO A 202 14.14 16.69 13.52
C PRO A 202 14.24 15.15 13.45
N LEU A 203 13.11 14.46 13.30
CA LEU A 203 13.03 13.00 13.11
C LEU A 203 12.55 12.62 11.71
N THR A 204 13.09 11.54 11.14
CA THR A 204 12.52 10.82 9.98
C THR A 204 11.96 9.45 10.39
N MET A 205 10.84 9.01 9.81
CA MET A 205 9.88 8.10 10.47
C MET A 205 9.25 7.05 9.51
N PRO A 206 8.57 5.98 9.99
CA PRO A 206 7.83 4.97 9.20
C PRO A 206 6.45 5.43 8.74
N ASN A 207 5.93 4.88 7.63
CA ASN A 207 4.86 5.50 6.84
C ASN A 207 3.63 5.95 7.65
N ASN A 208 3.29 7.22 7.52
CA ASN A 208 2.14 7.85 8.13
C ASN A 208 1.18 8.50 7.13
N GLY A 209 1.39 8.32 5.81
CA GLY A 209 0.53 8.91 4.77
C GLY A 209 1.14 9.06 3.37
N ASN A 210 2.43 8.77 3.15
CA ASN A 210 3.08 8.99 1.84
C ASN A 210 2.49 8.15 0.69
N ASN A 211 1.77 7.06 1.01
CA ASN A 211 1.09 6.22 0.01
C ASN A 211 -0.29 6.77 -0.41
N ASN A 212 -0.85 7.74 0.32
CA ASN A 212 -2.24 8.18 0.14
C ASN A 212 -2.48 8.75 -1.27
N ASN A 213 -1.50 9.51 -1.77
CA ASN A 213 -1.60 10.26 -3.03
C ASN A 213 -0.93 9.57 -4.22
N ILE A 214 -0.50 8.30 -4.08
CA ILE A 214 0.03 7.51 -5.20
C ILE A 214 -0.92 6.34 -5.54
N PRO A 215 -0.94 5.86 -6.80
CA PRO A 215 -1.69 4.67 -7.19
C PRO A 215 -1.12 3.39 -6.54
N SER A 216 -1.55 3.08 -5.32
CA SER A 216 -1.04 1.98 -4.50
C SER A 216 -2.17 1.17 -3.87
N PHE A 217 -1.99 -0.15 -3.74
CA PHE A 217 -2.83 -1.00 -2.89
C PHE A 217 -2.38 -0.99 -1.42
N ALA A 218 -1.19 -0.48 -1.13
CA ALA A 218 -0.67 -0.36 0.24
C ALA A 218 -1.13 0.96 0.85
N LYS A 219 -2.41 1.03 1.25
CA LYS A 219 -3.02 2.22 1.88
C LYS A 219 -3.73 1.85 3.19
N ALA A 220 -3.74 2.81 4.12
CA ALA A 220 -4.40 2.73 5.43
C ALA A 220 -5.04 4.07 5.83
N ASN A 221 -5.45 4.89 4.84
CA ASN A 221 -6.13 6.17 5.03
C ASN A 221 -7.66 6.01 5.04
N TYR A 222 -8.15 4.90 5.60
CA TYR A 222 -9.57 4.56 5.71
C TYR A 222 -9.85 3.84 7.04
N PHE A 223 -11.08 3.94 7.54
CA PHE A 223 -11.48 3.23 8.74
C PHE A 223 -11.49 1.70 8.53
N PRO A 224 -11.12 0.91 9.55
CA PRO A 224 -10.89 1.31 10.94
C PRO A 224 -9.44 1.68 11.29
N TYR A 225 -8.51 1.83 10.33
CA TYR A 225 -7.18 2.35 10.65
C TYR A 225 -7.27 3.76 11.25
N GLY A 226 -6.47 4.04 12.27
CA GLY A 226 -6.51 5.32 12.99
C GLY A 226 -7.79 5.56 13.82
N ILE A 227 -8.59 4.52 14.11
CA ILE A 227 -9.82 4.66 14.92
C ILE A 227 -9.59 5.24 16.33
N ASP A 228 -8.43 4.98 16.93
CA ASP A 228 -8.05 5.50 18.25
C ASP A 228 -7.18 6.77 18.14
N PHE A 229 -6.80 7.16 16.92
CA PHE A 229 -6.05 8.39 16.69
C PHE A 229 -7.01 9.58 16.62
N ASN A 230 -6.73 10.64 17.39
CA ASN A 230 -7.61 11.82 17.49
C ASN A 230 -7.85 12.57 16.16
N GLY A 231 -7.03 12.31 15.13
CA GLY A 231 -7.19 12.84 13.77
C GLY A 231 -7.81 11.86 12.76
N GLY A 232 -8.22 10.66 13.18
CA GLY A 232 -8.74 9.62 12.30
C GLY A 232 -7.68 8.94 11.41
N PRO A 233 -8.10 8.27 10.32
CA PRO A 233 -7.20 7.54 9.43
C PRO A 233 -6.22 8.48 8.71
N THR A 234 -4.91 8.33 8.97
CA THR A 234 -3.87 9.13 8.28
C THR A 234 -3.10 8.35 7.22
N GLY A 235 -3.17 7.02 7.21
CA GLY A 235 -2.24 6.16 6.48
C GLY A 235 -1.27 5.37 7.36
N ARG A 236 -1.36 5.50 8.69
CA ARG A 236 -0.71 4.61 9.65
C ARG A 236 -1.39 3.24 9.64
N PHE A 237 -0.62 2.19 9.47
CA PHE A 237 -1.11 0.80 9.49
C PHE A 237 -1.29 0.31 10.93
N CYS A 238 -2.13 1.00 11.70
CA CYS A 238 -2.39 0.76 13.12
C CYS A 238 -3.77 1.32 13.48
N ASN A 239 -4.31 0.97 14.65
CA ASN A 239 -5.45 1.66 15.24
C ASN A 239 -5.14 3.09 15.70
N GLY A 240 -3.87 3.43 15.94
CA GLY A 240 -3.46 4.72 16.48
C GLY A 240 -2.01 5.09 16.13
N LEU A 241 -1.26 5.53 17.14
CA LEU A 241 0.15 5.88 17.06
C LEU A 241 1.04 4.66 16.73
N THR A 242 2.08 4.92 15.95
CA THR A 242 3.15 3.96 15.68
C THR A 242 4.26 4.06 16.73
N MET A 243 5.16 3.09 16.77
CA MET A 243 6.32 3.09 17.67
C MET A 243 7.11 4.40 17.58
N VAL A 244 7.22 4.93 16.36
CA VAL A 244 8.07 6.08 16.14
C VAL A 244 7.33 7.36 16.49
N ASP A 245 6.01 7.43 16.32
CA ASP A 245 5.21 8.51 16.90
C ASP A 245 5.39 8.55 18.44
N GLY A 246 5.40 7.39 19.09
CA GLY A 246 5.70 7.29 20.53
C GLY A 246 7.13 7.77 20.88
N ILE A 247 8.13 7.46 20.05
CA ILE A 247 9.50 7.97 20.21
C ILE A 247 9.53 9.50 20.06
N ALA A 248 8.83 10.06 19.07
CA ALA A 248 8.74 11.50 18.87
C ALA A 248 8.12 12.19 20.10
N GLN A 249 7.04 11.62 20.67
CA GLN A 249 6.43 12.13 21.90
C GLN A 249 7.41 12.11 23.09
N LEU A 250 8.20 11.04 23.25
CA LEU A 250 9.21 10.93 24.31
C LEU A 250 10.36 11.93 24.14
N LEU A 251 10.64 12.34 22.91
CA LEU A 251 11.61 13.40 22.58
C LEU A 251 11.02 14.82 22.69
N GLY A 252 9.73 14.96 23.04
CA GLY A 252 9.06 16.25 23.10
C GLY A 252 8.77 16.88 21.73
N LEU A 253 8.77 16.08 20.67
CA LEU A 253 8.54 16.53 19.30
C LEU A 253 7.05 16.47 18.94
N PRO A 254 6.58 17.35 18.04
CA PRO A 254 5.24 17.23 17.49
C PRO A 254 5.11 15.95 16.65
N LEU A 255 3.88 15.59 16.29
CA LEU A 255 3.66 14.54 15.31
C LEU A 255 4.31 14.94 13.98
N ILE A 256 5.15 14.04 13.48
CA ILE A 256 5.90 14.27 12.25
C ILE A 256 4.96 14.10 11.05
N PRO A 257 4.87 15.07 10.12
CA PRO A 257 4.04 14.96 8.93
C PRO A 257 4.65 14.02 7.89
N ALA A 258 3.82 13.47 7.00
CA ALA A 258 4.27 12.77 5.80
C ALA A 258 5.01 13.75 4.87
N TYR A 259 6.03 13.29 4.13
CA TYR A 259 6.73 14.09 3.12
C TYR A 259 5.75 14.71 2.10
N SER A 260 4.70 13.98 1.71
CA SER A 260 3.67 14.51 0.81
C SER A 260 2.82 15.64 1.38
N GLU A 261 2.86 15.86 2.70
CA GLU A 261 2.03 16.83 3.43
C GLU A 261 2.86 17.91 4.13
N ALA A 262 4.17 17.72 4.26
CA ALA A 262 5.06 18.64 4.94
C ALA A 262 5.20 19.96 4.18
N THR A 263 4.90 21.08 4.83
CA THR A 263 5.00 22.43 4.24
C THR A 263 5.70 23.42 5.15
N GLY A 264 6.29 24.47 4.56
CA GLY A 264 6.89 25.58 5.28
C GLY A 264 7.88 25.15 6.37
N ASP A 265 7.71 25.69 7.57
CA ASP A 265 8.59 25.45 8.72
C ASP A 265 8.37 24.07 9.37
N GLN A 266 7.32 23.32 9.00
CA GLN A 266 7.12 21.96 9.52
C GLN A 266 8.29 21.05 9.18
N VAL A 267 8.90 21.28 8.01
CA VAL A 267 10.09 20.56 7.54
C VAL A 267 11.27 20.70 8.51
N LEU A 268 11.36 21.83 9.21
CA LEU A 268 12.43 22.09 10.19
C LEU A 268 12.26 21.29 11.49
N ARG A 269 11.07 20.71 11.73
CA ARG A 269 10.75 19.94 12.94
C ARG A 269 10.72 18.42 12.72
N GLY A 270 11.00 17.99 11.49
CA GLY A 270 11.06 16.58 11.08
C GLY A 270 10.08 16.25 9.96
N VAL A 271 10.42 15.24 9.17
CA VAL A 271 9.63 14.81 8.00
C VAL A 271 9.69 13.29 7.88
N ASN A 272 8.53 12.67 7.66
CA ASN A 272 8.41 11.24 7.45
C ASN A 272 8.50 10.90 5.97
N TYR A 273 9.55 10.19 5.55
CA TYR A 273 9.74 9.79 4.15
C TYR A 273 9.29 8.36 3.83
N ALA A 274 8.88 7.60 4.85
CA ALA A 274 8.62 6.18 4.65
C ALA A 274 7.35 5.94 3.84
N SER A 275 7.41 4.90 3.02
CA SER A 275 6.31 4.39 2.21
C SER A 275 5.98 2.96 2.61
N ALA A 276 4.70 2.64 2.65
CA ALA A 276 4.23 1.27 2.80
C ALA A 276 4.65 0.41 1.61
N ALA A 277 4.78 -0.88 1.86
CA ALA A 277 5.34 -1.90 0.96
C ALA A 277 6.79 -1.66 0.49
N ALA A 278 7.44 -0.56 0.86
CA ALA A 278 8.82 -0.30 0.46
C ALA A 278 9.79 -1.25 1.18
N GLY A 279 10.83 -1.65 0.46
CA GLY A 279 11.97 -2.38 1.01
C GLY A 279 13.30 -1.68 0.76
N ILE A 280 14.36 -2.37 1.16
CA ILE A 280 15.75 -2.02 0.88
C ILE A 280 16.02 -2.14 -0.62
N LEU A 281 15.52 -3.21 -1.23
CA LEU A 281 15.66 -3.44 -2.67
C LEU A 281 14.61 -2.62 -3.46
N PRO A 282 14.98 -2.14 -4.66
CA PRO A 282 14.05 -1.36 -5.49
C PRO A 282 12.81 -2.14 -5.89
N ASP A 283 12.92 -3.44 -6.16
CA ASP A 283 11.81 -4.28 -6.65
C ASP A 283 10.84 -4.73 -5.55
N THR A 284 11.27 -4.69 -4.29
CA THR A 284 10.46 -5.09 -3.13
C THR A 284 9.14 -4.33 -3.08
N GLY A 285 8.02 -5.06 -2.94
CA GLY A 285 6.68 -4.47 -2.85
C GLY A 285 6.08 -4.04 -4.19
N GLY A 286 6.69 -4.39 -5.32
CA GLY A 286 6.17 -4.05 -6.66
C GLY A 286 4.76 -4.57 -6.94
N ASN A 287 4.33 -5.63 -6.25
CA ASN A 287 2.99 -6.19 -6.31
C ASN A 287 1.90 -5.21 -5.81
N PHE A 288 2.25 -4.17 -5.04
CA PHE A 288 1.32 -3.13 -4.60
C PHE A 288 1.20 -1.95 -5.57
N VAL A 289 1.81 -2.06 -6.77
CA VAL A 289 1.87 -1.00 -7.81
C VAL A 289 2.74 0.17 -7.35
N GLY A 290 2.12 1.19 -6.73
CA GLY A 290 2.80 2.38 -6.25
C GLY A 290 3.44 2.17 -4.88
N ARG A 291 4.73 2.51 -4.77
CA ARG A 291 5.48 2.63 -3.52
C ARG A 291 6.66 3.58 -3.75
N ILE A 292 7.27 4.06 -2.68
CA ILE A 292 8.50 4.87 -2.72
C ILE A 292 9.64 4.00 -2.17
N PRO A 293 10.48 3.35 -3.02
CA PRO A 293 11.60 2.55 -2.56
C PRO A 293 12.60 3.37 -1.73
N PHE A 294 13.41 2.72 -0.88
CA PHE A 294 14.25 3.46 0.07
C PHE A 294 15.22 4.45 -0.60
N ASP A 295 15.82 4.11 -1.75
CA ASP A 295 16.63 5.05 -2.53
C ASP A 295 15.87 6.33 -2.95
N GLN A 296 14.57 6.19 -3.27
CA GLN A 296 13.72 7.33 -3.61
C GLN A 296 13.34 8.12 -2.36
N GLN A 297 13.17 7.48 -1.20
CA GLN A 297 12.95 8.17 0.08
C GLN A 297 14.17 9.02 0.47
N ILE A 298 15.38 8.51 0.25
CA ILE A 298 16.64 9.26 0.44
C ILE A 298 16.70 10.45 -0.52
N HIS A 299 16.29 10.28 -1.78
CA HIS A 299 16.22 11.39 -2.73
C HIS A 299 15.17 12.46 -2.36
N ASN A 300 14.04 12.05 -1.80
CA ASN A 300 13.04 12.98 -1.27
C ASN A 300 13.61 13.78 -0.08
N PHE A 301 14.42 13.15 0.77
CA PHE A 301 15.15 13.84 1.83
C PHE A 301 16.18 14.84 1.27
N GLU A 302 16.98 14.45 0.28
CA GLU A 302 17.90 15.36 -0.42
C GLU A 302 17.17 16.56 -1.05
N THR A 303 16.00 16.32 -1.67
CA THR A 303 15.14 17.38 -2.21
C THR A 303 14.69 18.34 -1.11
N THR A 304 14.36 17.81 0.07
CA THR A 304 13.99 18.62 1.24
C THR A 304 15.16 19.49 1.69
N LEU A 305 16.37 18.95 1.76
CA LEU A 305 17.56 19.73 2.12
C LEU A 305 17.79 20.89 1.14
N ASN A 306 17.66 20.64 -0.15
CA ASN A 306 17.79 21.67 -1.18
C ASN A 306 16.74 22.77 -1.02
N GLN A 307 15.49 22.40 -0.72
CA GLN A 307 14.41 23.36 -0.48
C GLN A 307 14.67 24.22 0.75
N VAL A 308 15.10 23.62 1.86
CA VAL A 308 15.37 24.35 3.12
C VAL A 308 16.59 25.26 2.94
N ALA A 309 17.62 24.83 2.19
CA ALA A 309 18.82 25.62 1.89
C ALA A 309 18.51 26.91 1.16
N SER A 310 17.58 26.87 0.21
CA SER A 310 17.14 28.07 -0.49
C SER A 310 16.38 29.08 0.39
N LYS A 311 15.82 28.66 1.53
CA LYS A 311 14.94 29.49 2.38
C LYS A 311 15.61 30.02 3.65
N SER A 312 16.62 29.32 4.19
CA SER A 312 17.07 29.51 5.59
C SER A 312 18.33 30.38 5.75
N GLY A 313 18.70 31.17 4.74
CA GLY A 313 19.83 32.10 4.83
C GLY A 313 21.23 31.47 4.66
N GLY A 314 21.34 30.20 4.25
CA GLY A 314 22.62 29.57 3.85
C GLY A 314 22.75 28.09 4.20
N ALA A 315 23.70 27.39 3.55
CA ALA A 315 23.92 25.95 3.69
C ALA A 315 24.48 25.51 5.06
N VAL A 316 25.19 26.40 5.78
CA VAL A 316 25.88 26.10 7.03
C VAL A 316 24.90 25.79 8.17
N THR A 317 23.87 26.62 8.36
CA THR A 317 22.85 26.45 9.42
C THR A 317 22.06 25.14 9.29
N ILE A 318 21.94 24.63 8.07
CA ILE A 318 21.23 23.37 7.78
C ILE A 318 22.10 22.17 8.06
N ALA A 319 23.40 22.23 7.75
CA ALA A 319 24.32 21.15 8.05
C ALA A 319 24.31 20.81 9.55
N ASP A 320 24.37 21.82 10.42
CA ASP A 320 24.29 21.64 11.88
C ASP A 320 22.94 21.09 12.34
N SER A 321 21.85 21.52 11.69
CA SER A 321 20.51 21.02 12.00
C SER A 321 20.37 19.55 11.61
N VAL A 322 20.86 19.17 10.43
CA VAL A 322 20.84 17.78 9.93
C VAL A 322 21.73 16.86 10.75
N ALA A 323 22.91 17.32 11.18
CA ALA A 323 23.80 16.55 12.04
C ALA A 323 23.16 16.24 13.40
N ARG A 324 22.37 17.17 13.95
CA ARG A 324 21.64 16.96 15.21
C ARG A 324 20.41 16.09 15.06
N SER A 325 19.78 16.04 13.88
CA SER A 325 18.60 15.22 13.59
C SER A 325 18.81 13.73 13.88
N LEU A 326 17.72 13.07 14.27
CA LEU A 326 17.66 11.63 14.47
C LEU A 326 17.01 10.98 13.23
N PHE A 327 17.69 10.01 12.63
CA PHE A 327 17.19 9.27 11.48
C PHE A 327 16.70 7.91 11.94
N PHE A 328 15.39 7.66 11.95
CA PHE A 328 14.84 6.34 12.25
C PHE A 328 14.58 5.58 10.94
N ILE A 329 15.18 4.41 10.80
CA ILE A 329 15.04 3.55 9.62
C ILE A 329 14.61 2.15 10.04
N GLY A 330 13.37 1.80 9.70
CA GLY A 330 12.81 0.45 9.84
C GLY A 330 12.53 -0.13 8.46
N MET A 331 13.47 -0.92 7.94
CA MET A 331 13.42 -1.52 6.60
C MET A 331 13.79 -3.01 6.66
N GLY A 332 13.41 -3.77 5.63
CA GLY A 332 13.74 -5.19 5.49
C GLY A 332 12.54 -6.13 5.59
N SER A 333 11.50 -5.80 6.36
CA SER A 333 10.34 -6.70 6.52
C SER A 333 9.64 -7.01 5.19
N ASN A 334 9.48 -5.99 4.34
CA ASN A 334 8.90 -6.17 3.02
C ASN A 334 9.81 -6.93 2.06
N ASP A 335 11.13 -6.87 2.23
CA ASP A 335 12.07 -7.63 1.38
C ASP A 335 11.90 -9.14 1.59
N TYR A 336 11.48 -9.55 2.78
CA TYR A 336 11.08 -10.93 3.03
C TYR A 336 9.61 -11.18 2.65
N LEU A 337 8.66 -10.39 3.15
CA LEU A 337 7.22 -10.65 2.98
C LEU A 337 6.71 -10.42 1.56
N ASN A 338 7.20 -9.35 0.92
CA ASN A 338 6.72 -8.82 -0.36
C ASN A 338 7.78 -8.93 -1.47
N ASN A 339 8.70 -9.87 -1.30
CA ASN A 339 9.70 -10.26 -2.29
C ASN A 339 10.17 -11.71 -2.06
N TYR A 340 11.00 -12.02 -1.05
CA TYR A 340 11.55 -13.38 -0.86
C TYR A 340 10.48 -14.48 -0.72
N LEU A 341 9.48 -14.28 0.15
CA LEU A 341 8.43 -15.26 0.43
C LEU A 341 7.27 -15.21 -0.57
N MET A 342 7.26 -14.24 -1.49
CA MET A 342 6.18 -14.10 -2.47
C MET A 342 6.40 -15.01 -3.69
N PRO A 343 5.43 -15.85 -4.08
CA PRO A 343 5.59 -16.78 -5.21
C PRO A 343 5.85 -16.11 -6.57
N ASN A 344 5.43 -14.86 -6.76
CA ASN A 344 5.60 -14.12 -8.01
C ASN A 344 6.98 -13.43 -8.14
N PHE A 345 7.88 -13.63 -7.18
CA PHE A 345 9.27 -13.18 -7.26
C PHE A 345 10.21 -14.38 -7.29
N PRO A 346 11.28 -14.37 -8.12
CA PRO A 346 12.21 -15.49 -8.24
C PRO A 346 13.19 -15.58 -7.06
N THR A 347 13.14 -14.64 -6.10
CA THR A 347 14.16 -14.43 -5.08
C THR A 347 14.46 -15.67 -4.24
N ARG A 348 13.43 -16.40 -3.77
CA ARG A 348 13.62 -17.66 -3.02
C ARG A 348 14.32 -18.76 -3.82
N ASN A 349 14.26 -18.70 -5.15
CA ASN A 349 14.94 -19.66 -6.03
C ASN A 349 16.38 -19.22 -6.36
N GLN A 350 16.74 -17.97 -6.05
CA GLN A 350 18.05 -17.38 -6.36
C GLN A 350 18.95 -17.29 -5.13
N TYR A 351 18.37 -17.10 -3.95
CA TYR A 351 19.10 -16.84 -2.72
C TYR A 351 18.61 -17.74 -1.60
N ASN A 352 19.54 -18.26 -0.79
CA ASN A 352 19.20 -18.79 0.53
C ASN A 352 19.14 -17.66 1.58
N ALA A 353 18.81 -18.02 2.83
CA ALA A 353 18.67 -17.06 3.94
C ALA A 353 19.90 -16.17 4.14
N GLN A 354 21.10 -16.75 4.13
CA GLN A 354 22.34 -16.01 4.34
C GLN A 354 22.63 -15.09 3.15
N GLN A 355 22.59 -15.63 1.93
CA GLN A 355 22.87 -14.87 0.71
C GLN A 355 21.91 -13.69 0.53
N PHE A 356 20.63 -13.86 0.88
CA PHE A 356 19.66 -12.77 0.82
C PHE A 356 19.92 -11.73 1.92
N GLY A 357 20.22 -12.17 3.15
CA GLY A 357 20.62 -11.25 4.22
C GLY A 357 21.88 -10.44 3.87
N ASP A 358 22.86 -11.06 3.22
CA ASP A 358 24.08 -10.39 2.74
C ASP A 358 23.76 -9.36 1.65
N LEU A 359 22.93 -9.73 0.66
CA LEU A 359 22.47 -8.83 -0.40
C LEU A 359 21.77 -7.58 0.17
N LEU A 360 20.83 -7.79 1.09
CA LEU A 360 20.10 -6.70 1.73
C LEU A 360 21.04 -5.78 2.50
N VAL A 361 21.94 -6.33 3.32
CA VAL A 361 22.86 -5.51 4.12
C VAL A 361 23.89 -4.78 3.26
N GLN A 362 24.33 -5.36 2.14
CA GLN A 362 25.19 -4.66 1.19
C GLN A 362 24.49 -3.41 0.62
N GLN A 363 23.25 -3.55 0.14
CA GLN A 363 22.50 -2.42 -0.38
C GLN A 363 22.16 -1.40 0.73
N TYR A 364 21.82 -1.90 1.92
CA TYR A 364 21.46 -1.05 3.05
C TYR A 364 22.66 -0.22 3.53
N THR A 365 23.87 -0.80 3.51
CA THR A 365 25.13 -0.09 3.81
C THR A 365 25.33 1.10 2.86
N ASN A 366 25.11 0.90 1.57
CA ASN A 366 25.23 1.97 0.57
C ASN A 366 24.21 3.09 0.84
N GLN A 367 22.95 2.72 1.09
CA GLN A 367 21.86 3.67 1.36
C GLN A 367 22.10 4.48 2.64
N LEU A 368 22.54 3.85 3.72
CA LEU A 368 22.88 4.53 4.98
C LEU A 368 24.12 5.44 4.81
N THR A 369 25.11 5.01 4.04
CA THR A 369 26.28 5.84 3.70
C THR A 369 25.88 7.07 2.89
N ARG A 370 24.90 6.95 1.98
CA ARG A 370 24.33 8.11 1.25
C ARG A 370 23.68 9.10 2.21
N LEU A 371 22.89 8.64 3.18
CA LEU A 371 22.31 9.55 4.19
C LEU A 371 23.37 10.22 5.07
N TYR A 372 24.44 9.51 5.43
CA TYR A 372 25.59 10.08 6.11
C TYR A 372 26.27 11.18 5.28
N ASN A 373 26.46 10.94 3.98
CA ASN A 373 27.03 11.91 3.04
C ASN A 373 26.12 13.14 2.84
N LEU A 374 24.81 13.00 3.07
CA LEU A 374 23.84 14.11 3.11
C LEU A 374 23.85 14.86 4.45
N GLY A 375 24.75 14.53 5.38
CA GLY A 375 24.96 15.23 6.64
C GLY A 375 24.38 14.53 7.87
N GLY A 376 23.67 13.41 7.71
CA GLY A 376 23.13 12.68 8.86
C GLY A 376 24.24 12.16 9.78
N ARG A 377 24.06 12.27 11.10
CA ARG A 377 25.03 11.77 12.09
C ARG A 377 24.42 10.80 13.10
N LYS A 378 23.14 10.89 13.44
CA LYS A 378 22.52 10.01 14.44
C LYS A 378 21.48 9.11 13.79
N PHE A 379 21.76 7.81 13.76
CA PHE A 379 20.94 6.83 13.05
C PHE A 379 20.43 5.75 13.99
N ILE A 380 19.13 5.47 13.90
CA ILE A 380 18.41 4.44 14.63
C ILE A 380 17.93 3.43 13.59
N VAL A 381 18.57 2.26 13.55
CA VAL A 381 18.27 1.21 12.57
C VAL A 381 17.57 0.06 13.28
N SER A 382 16.30 -0.18 12.95
CA SER A 382 15.53 -1.28 13.53
C SER A 382 15.82 -2.59 12.82
N GLY A 383 16.09 -3.64 13.59
CA GLY A 383 16.01 -5.02 13.12
C GLY A 383 14.57 -5.46 12.85
N LEU A 384 14.45 -6.65 12.27
CA LEU A 384 13.17 -7.32 12.02
C LEU A 384 12.66 -7.99 13.29
N GLY A 385 11.34 -7.95 13.49
CA GLY A 385 10.66 -8.73 14.52
C GLY A 385 10.60 -10.23 14.20
N ARG A 386 9.89 -11.00 15.04
CA ARG A 386 9.64 -12.43 14.81
C ARG A 386 8.59 -12.63 13.72
N MET A 387 9.02 -12.55 12.47
CA MET A 387 8.15 -12.59 11.30
C MET A 387 7.32 -13.88 11.20
N GLY A 388 7.85 -15.02 11.66
CA GLY A 388 7.11 -16.28 11.70
C GLY A 388 5.88 -16.26 12.60
N CYS A 389 5.77 -15.27 13.49
CA CYS A 389 4.67 -15.12 14.44
C CYS A 389 3.60 -14.10 14.01
N ILE A 390 3.75 -13.41 12.87
CA ILE A 390 2.73 -12.46 12.43
C ILE A 390 1.49 -13.20 11.93
N PRO A 391 0.28 -12.63 12.05
CA PRO A 391 -0.94 -13.35 11.73
C PRO A 391 -1.01 -13.88 10.28
N SER A 392 -0.43 -13.17 9.30
CA SER A 392 -0.40 -13.63 7.90
C SER A 392 0.47 -14.87 7.66
N ILE A 393 1.51 -15.08 8.46
CA ILE A 393 2.32 -16.31 8.41
C ILE A 393 1.62 -17.42 9.21
N LEU A 394 1.07 -17.11 10.39
CA LEU A 394 0.28 -18.07 11.19
C LEU A 394 -0.92 -18.62 10.41
N ALA A 395 -1.54 -17.79 9.58
CA ALA A 395 -2.67 -18.16 8.74
C ALA A 395 -2.32 -19.18 7.64
N GLN A 396 -1.04 -19.36 7.30
CA GLN A 396 -0.57 -20.35 6.32
C GLN A 396 -0.36 -21.74 6.97
N GLY A 397 -0.10 -21.77 8.27
CA GLY A 397 0.06 -23.01 9.03
C GLY A 397 -1.27 -23.59 9.51
N THR A 398 -1.25 -24.83 10.02
CA THR A 398 -2.45 -25.53 10.52
C THR A 398 -2.53 -25.62 12.04
N ASP A 399 -1.43 -25.46 12.75
CA ASP A 399 -1.33 -25.66 14.21
C ASP A 399 -1.34 -24.36 15.05
N GLY A 400 -1.35 -23.19 14.39
CA GLY A 400 -1.38 -21.88 15.05
C GLY A 400 -0.07 -21.50 15.75
N LYS A 401 1.03 -22.22 15.48
CA LYS A 401 2.35 -21.91 16.01
C LYS A 401 3.11 -21.01 15.05
N CYS A 402 4.04 -20.22 15.60
CA CYS A 402 4.95 -19.43 14.78
C CYS A 402 5.75 -20.34 13.85
N SER A 403 5.93 -19.91 12.59
CA SER A 403 6.81 -20.60 11.65
C SER A 403 8.28 -20.37 12.03
N GLU A 404 8.93 -21.41 12.54
CA GLU A 404 10.34 -21.31 12.88
C GLU A 404 11.24 -21.28 11.64
N GLU A 405 10.82 -21.88 10.52
CA GLU A 405 11.49 -21.70 9.23
C GLU A 405 11.59 -20.22 8.86
N VAL A 406 10.49 -19.46 8.98
CA VAL A 406 10.47 -18.02 8.67
C VAL A 406 11.27 -17.22 9.70
N ASN A 407 11.23 -17.58 10.98
CA ASN A 407 12.05 -16.92 12.00
C ASN A 407 13.56 -17.14 11.76
N GLN A 408 13.97 -18.33 11.34
CA GLN A 408 15.36 -18.63 11.01
C GLN A 408 15.80 -17.97 9.70
N LEU A 409 14.88 -17.84 8.73
CA LEU A 409 15.14 -17.17 7.45
C LEU A 409 15.60 -15.71 7.61
N VAL A 410 15.02 -14.97 8.57
CA VAL A 410 15.33 -13.54 8.78
C VAL A 410 16.50 -13.29 9.72
N LEU A 411 16.95 -14.32 10.46
CA LEU A 411 18.00 -14.19 11.47
C LEU A 411 19.36 -13.72 10.91
N PRO A 412 19.82 -14.20 9.74
CA PRO A 412 21.03 -13.67 9.11
C PRO A 412 20.98 -12.17 8.88
N PHE A 413 19.86 -11.63 8.41
CA PHE A 413 19.71 -10.19 8.20
C PHE A 413 19.88 -9.39 9.50
N ASN A 414 19.21 -9.79 10.58
CA ASN A 414 19.36 -9.10 11.87
C ASN A 414 20.80 -9.13 12.40
N THR A 415 21.46 -10.28 12.28
CA THR A 415 22.86 -10.46 12.67
C THR A 415 23.78 -9.56 11.83
N ASN A 416 23.60 -9.58 10.52
CA ASN A 416 24.39 -8.79 9.58
C ASN A 416 24.16 -7.28 9.75
N VAL A 417 22.94 -6.83 10.04
CA VAL A 417 22.65 -5.40 10.33
C VAL A 417 23.40 -4.94 11.58
N LYS A 418 23.45 -5.77 12.64
CA LYS A 418 24.21 -5.43 13.86
C LYS A 418 25.72 -5.32 13.59
N THR A 419 26.26 -6.21 12.75
CA THR A 419 27.65 -6.14 12.28
C THR A 419 27.89 -4.91 11.41
N MET A 420 26.99 -4.63 10.46
CA MET A 420 27.03 -3.44 9.61
C MET A 420 27.07 -2.16 10.44
N ILE A 421 26.24 -2.04 11.47
CA ILE A 421 26.21 -0.88 12.40
C ILE A 421 27.56 -0.72 13.12
N THR A 422 28.17 -1.82 13.55
CA THR A 422 29.51 -1.80 14.17
C THR A 422 30.55 -1.28 13.18
N ASN A 423 30.53 -1.75 11.93
CA ASN A 423 31.44 -1.29 10.89
C ASN A 423 31.20 0.17 10.50
N LEU A 424 29.95 0.61 10.37
CA LEU A 424 29.60 2.01 10.07
C LEU A 424 30.10 2.94 11.18
N ASN A 425 29.92 2.57 12.46
CA ASN A 425 30.43 3.35 13.59
C ASN A 425 31.97 3.44 13.64
N GLN A 426 32.69 2.48 13.07
CA GLN A 426 34.16 2.50 12.99
C GLN A 426 34.68 3.32 11.81
N ASN A 427 33.94 3.33 10.70
CA ASN A 427 34.42 3.86 9.42
C ASN A 427 33.79 5.21 9.02
N LEU A 428 32.69 5.62 9.65
CA LEU A 428 32.03 6.90 9.40
C LEU A 428 32.26 7.84 10.59
N PRO A 429 33.24 8.76 10.50
CA PRO A 429 33.57 9.66 11.61
C PRO A 429 32.36 10.52 11.98
N ASP A 430 32.27 10.88 13.26
CA ASP A 430 31.21 11.69 13.87
C ASP A 430 29.78 11.10 13.79
N ALA A 431 29.58 10.00 13.06
CA ALA A 431 28.31 9.30 13.03
C ALA A 431 28.16 8.32 14.20
N LYS A 432 26.93 8.15 14.63
CA LYS A 432 26.48 7.21 15.66
C LYS A 432 25.26 6.47 15.15
N PHE A 433 25.47 5.19 14.88
CA PHE A 433 24.44 4.24 14.50
C PHE A 433 24.10 3.36 15.71
N ILE A 434 22.81 3.22 15.99
CA ILE A 434 22.29 2.27 16.96
C ILE A 434 21.38 1.25 16.29
N TYR A 435 21.36 0.04 16.81
CA TYR A 435 20.50 -1.08 16.43
C TYR A 435 19.37 -1.23 17.44
N LEU A 436 18.13 -1.38 16.97
CA LEU A 436 17.01 -1.79 17.82
C LEU A 436 16.68 -3.27 17.58
N ASP A 437 16.72 -4.07 18.64
CA ASP A 437 16.38 -5.50 18.60
C ASP A 437 14.88 -5.72 18.77
N THR A 438 14.14 -5.44 17.70
CA THR A 438 12.68 -5.62 17.66
C THR A 438 12.25 -7.06 17.88
N ALA A 439 13.08 -8.04 17.50
CA ALA A 439 12.80 -9.45 17.78
C ALA A 439 12.81 -9.73 19.28
N ASN A 440 13.78 -9.19 20.02
CA ASN A 440 13.84 -9.33 21.47
C ASN A 440 12.71 -8.58 22.18
N MET A 441 12.35 -7.37 21.72
CA MET A 441 11.20 -6.62 22.25
C MET A 441 9.89 -7.42 22.12
N VAL A 442 9.62 -7.99 20.94
CA VAL A 442 8.42 -8.80 20.70
C VAL A 442 8.49 -10.10 21.50
N LYS A 443 9.66 -10.74 21.59
CA LYS A 443 9.85 -11.96 22.39
C LYS A 443 9.48 -11.72 23.85
N ASP A 444 9.95 -10.64 24.46
CA ASP A 444 9.62 -10.28 25.84
C ASP A 444 8.10 -10.09 26.02
N ILE A 445 7.44 -9.35 25.11
CA ILE A 445 5.98 -9.16 25.15
C ILE A 445 5.24 -10.50 25.07
N THR A 446 5.63 -11.38 24.15
CA THR A 446 4.97 -12.68 23.95
C THR A 446 5.25 -13.69 25.05
N THR A 447 6.38 -13.57 25.75
CA THR A 447 6.73 -14.44 26.89
C THR A 447 6.02 -13.99 28.16
N ASN A 448 5.78 -12.68 28.30
CA ASN A 448 5.19 -12.06 29.49
C ASN A 448 3.88 -11.30 29.19
N PRO A 449 2.91 -11.88 28.45
CA PRO A 449 1.78 -11.12 27.90
C PRO A 449 0.87 -10.53 28.98
N ALA A 450 0.69 -11.24 30.09
CA ALA A 450 -0.12 -10.78 31.23
C ALA A 450 0.45 -9.51 31.88
N VAL A 451 1.78 -9.36 31.93
CA VAL A 451 2.45 -8.16 32.47
C VAL A 451 2.08 -6.91 31.66
N TYR A 452 1.91 -7.09 30.35
CA TYR A 452 1.54 -6.02 29.42
C TYR A 452 0.02 -5.94 29.17
N GLY A 453 -0.78 -6.81 29.80
CA GLY A 453 -2.23 -6.87 29.64
C GLY A 453 -2.70 -7.37 28.27
N PHE A 454 -1.91 -8.22 27.60
CA PHE A 454 -2.31 -8.88 26.35
C PHE A 454 -2.94 -10.24 26.63
N THR A 455 -4.06 -10.52 25.97
CA THR A 455 -4.74 -11.83 26.00
C THR A 455 -4.76 -12.48 24.62
N THR A 456 -4.53 -11.70 23.56
CA THR A 456 -4.54 -12.18 22.19
C THR A 456 -3.22 -11.84 21.50
N LEU A 457 -2.45 -12.87 21.16
CA LEU A 457 -1.08 -12.74 20.62
C LEU A 457 -0.95 -13.24 19.19
N ASP A 458 -1.90 -14.04 18.72
CA ASP A 458 -1.77 -14.87 17.52
C ASP A 458 -2.69 -14.41 16.38
N LYS A 459 -3.52 -13.39 16.59
CA LYS A 459 -4.47 -12.88 15.59
C LYS A 459 -4.53 -11.37 15.57
N GLY A 460 -4.80 -10.83 14.38
CA GLY A 460 -5.13 -9.42 14.22
C GLY A 460 -6.40 -9.05 15.00
N CYS A 461 -6.55 -7.79 15.36
CA CYS A 461 -7.80 -7.23 15.86
C CYS A 461 -8.81 -6.99 14.72
N CYS A 462 -8.30 -6.63 13.55
CA CYS A 462 -9.02 -6.47 12.30
C CYS A 462 -8.44 -7.39 11.22
N GLY A 463 -9.25 -7.87 10.29
CA GLY A 463 -8.86 -8.78 9.22
C GLY A 463 -9.74 -10.03 9.17
N ILE A 464 -9.65 -10.74 8.04
CA ILE A 464 -10.54 -11.86 7.70
C ILE A 464 -9.75 -13.17 7.65
N GLY A 465 -10.45 -14.26 7.97
CA GLY A 465 -9.94 -15.61 7.87
C GLY A 465 -9.14 -16.06 9.08
N ARG A 466 -8.37 -17.13 8.89
CA ARG A 466 -7.54 -17.75 9.92
C ARG A 466 -6.59 -16.71 10.53
N ASN A 467 -6.52 -16.67 11.86
CA ASN A 467 -5.75 -15.69 12.64
C ASN A 467 -6.06 -14.21 12.28
N ARG A 468 -7.16 -13.91 11.55
CA ARG A 468 -7.38 -12.61 10.91
C ARG A 468 -6.18 -12.15 10.06
N GLY A 469 -5.48 -13.11 9.47
CA GLY A 469 -4.21 -12.90 8.76
C GLY A 469 -4.26 -13.20 7.26
N GLN A 470 -5.31 -13.85 6.76
CA GLN A 470 -5.40 -14.21 5.32
C GLN A 470 -5.69 -12.99 4.45
N ILE A 471 -6.56 -12.11 4.94
CA ILE A 471 -6.86 -10.82 4.32
C ILE A 471 -6.70 -9.78 5.43
N THR A 472 -5.86 -8.78 5.18
CA THR A 472 -5.68 -7.67 6.11
C THR A 472 -6.98 -6.87 6.29
N CYS A 473 -6.99 -5.95 7.24
CA CYS A 473 -8.15 -5.13 7.58
C CYS A 473 -8.73 -4.41 6.36
N LEU A 474 -10.02 -4.63 6.07
CA LEU A 474 -10.73 -4.02 4.94
C LEU A 474 -11.44 -2.71 5.34
N PRO A 475 -11.75 -1.84 4.35
CA PRO A 475 -12.53 -0.63 4.61
C PRO A 475 -13.84 -0.94 5.34
N PHE A 476 -14.09 -0.19 6.42
CA PHE A 476 -15.29 -0.26 7.26
C PHE A 476 -15.51 -1.61 7.96
N GLU A 477 -14.51 -2.49 8.01
CA GLU A 477 -14.57 -3.71 8.80
C GLU A 477 -14.71 -3.36 10.29
N THR A 478 -15.53 -4.12 11.02
CA THR A 478 -15.64 -3.96 12.48
C THR A 478 -14.45 -4.62 13.17
N PRO A 479 -13.56 -3.85 13.83
CA PRO A 479 -12.42 -4.43 14.54
C PRO A 479 -12.88 -5.12 15.83
N CYS A 480 -11.98 -5.84 16.48
CA CYS A 480 -12.20 -6.39 17.81
C CYS A 480 -12.62 -5.30 18.84
N PRO A 481 -13.43 -5.64 19.85
CA PRO A 481 -13.98 -4.66 20.79
C PRO A 481 -12.92 -4.07 21.72
N ASN A 482 -11.91 -4.84 22.13
CA ASN A 482 -10.86 -4.39 23.05
C ASN A 482 -9.46 -4.50 22.42
N ARG A 483 -9.05 -3.43 21.75
CA ARG A 483 -7.77 -3.31 21.03
C ARG A 483 -6.55 -3.36 21.95
N GLU A 484 -6.70 -2.91 23.19
CA GLU A 484 -5.63 -2.89 24.19
C GLU A 484 -5.22 -4.29 24.68
N GLN A 485 -5.96 -5.33 24.31
CA GLN A 485 -5.63 -6.72 24.67
C GLN A 485 -4.96 -7.50 23.52
N TYR A 486 -4.79 -6.88 22.35
CA TYR A 486 -4.28 -7.50 21.14
C TYR A 486 -2.85 -7.06 20.84
N LEU A 487 -2.00 -8.03 20.47
CA LEU A 487 -0.65 -7.76 19.97
C LEU A 487 -0.68 -7.15 18.57
N PHE A 488 -1.52 -7.69 17.69
CA PHE A 488 -1.60 -7.30 16.29
C PHE A 488 -2.88 -6.52 16.00
N TRP A 489 -2.73 -5.41 15.28
CA TRP A 489 -3.84 -4.65 14.73
C TRP A 489 -4.46 -5.38 13.54
N ASP A 490 -3.63 -5.76 12.56
CA ASP A 490 -4.05 -6.43 11.34
C ASP A 490 -3.20 -7.69 11.06
N ALA A 491 -3.13 -8.14 9.81
CA ALA A 491 -2.39 -9.32 9.40
C ALA A 491 -0.85 -9.23 9.58
N PHE A 492 -0.30 -8.03 9.81
CA PHE A 492 1.15 -7.76 9.84
C PHE A 492 1.57 -6.83 10.98
N HIS A 493 0.77 -5.83 11.30
CA HIS A 493 1.17 -4.66 12.07
C HIS A 493 0.71 -4.75 13.53
N PRO A 494 1.50 -4.21 14.48
CA PRO A 494 1.14 -4.16 15.89
C PRO A 494 0.04 -3.12 16.19
N THR A 495 -0.66 -3.30 17.31
CA THR A 495 -1.58 -2.27 17.86
C THR A 495 -0.84 -1.06 18.40
N GLU A 496 -1.57 0.05 18.61
CA GLU A 496 -1.02 1.28 19.22
C GLU A 496 -0.37 0.97 20.57
N LYS A 497 -1.02 0.16 21.41
CA LYS A 497 -0.47 -0.23 22.71
C LYS A 497 0.91 -0.86 22.59
N VAL A 498 1.08 -1.80 21.66
CA VAL A 498 2.35 -2.49 21.43
C VAL A 498 3.39 -1.53 20.89
N ASN A 499 2.99 -0.67 19.94
CA ASN A 499 3.82 0.41 19.42
C ASN A 499 4.36 1.31 20.54
N LEU A 500 3.52 1.76 21.47
CA LEU A 500 3.92 2.63 22.59
C LEU A 500 4.78 1.91 23.63
N ILE A 501 4.57 0.61 23.86
CA ILE A 501 5.45 -0.22 24.71
C ILE A 501 6.83 -0.34 24.07
N MET A 502 6.90 -0.67 22.77
CA MET A 502 8.16 -0.77 22.03
C MET A 502 8.87 0.58 21.96
N ALA A 503 8.13 1.69 21.81
CA ALA A 503 8.69 3.04 21.83
C ALA A 503 9.44 3.32 23.14
N LYS A 504 8.81 3.04 24.30
CA LYS A 504 9.44 3.19 25.62
C LYS A 504 10.67 2.31 25.78
N LYS A 505 10.59 1.05 25.34
CA LYS A 505 11.71 0.10 25.35
C LYS A 505 12.86 0.57 24.47
N ALA A 506 12.61 1.04 23.26
CA ALA A 506 13.67 1.58 22.39
C ALA A 506 14.25 2.89 22.93
N PHE A 507 13.43 3.70 23.58
CA PHE A 507 13.85 5.00 24.10
C PHE A 507 14.84 4.89 25.26
N ALA A 508 14.50 4.11 26.29
CA ALA A 508 15.25 4.04 27.54
C ALA A 508 15.62 2.60 27.96
N GLY A 509 15.49 1.63 27.06
CA GLY A 509 15.84 0.24 27.33
C GLY A 509 17.34 0.01 27.44
N ASP A 510 17.69 -1.19 27.90
CA ASP A 510 19.08 -1.61 28.05
C ASP A 510 19.69 -2.11 26.72
N ARG A 511 20.93 -2.61 26.80
CA ARG A 511 21.71 -3.08 25.65
C ARG A 511 21.16 -4.33 24.97
N THR A 512 20.19 -5.01 25.58
CA THR A 512 19.50 -6.15 24.96
C THR A 512 18.39 -5.69 24.01
N VAL A 513 17.98 -4.43 24.11
CA VAL A 513 16.93 -3.80 23.30
C VAL A 513 17.52 -2.81 22.30
N ALA A 514 18.51 -2.02 22.70
CA ALA A 514 19.17 -1.04 21.86
C ALA A 514 20.71 -1.11 21.99
N PHE A 515 21.44 -1.16 20.87
CA PHE A 515 22.89 -1.36 20.88
C PHE A 515 23.60 -0.32 19.99
N PRO A 516 24.74 0.28 20.40
CA PRO A 516 25.43 0.10 21.69
C PRO A 516 24.83 0.91 22.85
N ILE A 517 23.98 1.88 22.53
CA ILE A 517 23.28 2.79 23.44
C ILE A 517 21.81 2.91 23.02
N ASN A 518 20.94 3.41 23.89
CA ASN A 518 19.53 3.64 23.57
C ASN A 518 19.27 5.00 22.90
N ILE A 519 18.02 5.26 22.49
CA ILE A 519 17.67 6.50 21.77
C ILE A 519 17.84 7.72 22.68
N GLN A 520 17.55 7.61 23.98
CA GLN A 520 17.73 8.71 24.92
C GLN A 520 19.20 9.13 25.02
N GLU A 521 20.10 8.16 25.16
CA GLU A 521 21.55 8.39 25.15
C GLU A 521 22.01 8.97 23.80
N LEU A 522 21.56 8.41 22.67
CA LEU A 522 21.89 8.91 21.33
C LEU A 522 21.44 10.37 21.12
N ALA A 523 20.24 10.72 21.57
CA ALA A 523 19.69 12.07 21.47
C ALA A 523 20.55 13.09 22.23
N SER A 524 21.10 12.68 23.39
CA SER A 524 21.93 13.50 24.27
C SER A 524 23.35 13.77 23.76
N LEU A 525 23.80 13.06 22.71
CA LEU A 525 25.10 13.33 22.09
C LEU A 525 25.06 14.68 21.37
N ASN A 526 26.13 15.46 21.46
CA ASN A 526 26.22 16.76 20.79
C ASN A 526 26.49 16.61 19.29
#